data_AF-A0A5J4P8B9-F1
#
_entry.id   AF-A0A5J4P8B9-F1
#
_cell.length_a   1.000
_cell.length_b   1.000
_cell.length_c   1.000
_cell.angle_alpha   90.00
_cell.angle_beta   90.00
_cell.angle_gamma   90.00
#
_symmetry.space_group_name_H-M   'P 1'
#
loop_
_entity.id
_entity.type
_entity.pdbx_description
1 polymer ?
#
loop_
_entity_poly.entity_id
_entity_poly.type
_entity_poly.pdbx_seq_one_letter_code
_entity_poly.pdbx_strand_id
1 'polypeptide(L)' 'DDLTGPAIFLASEASNFVNGHILYVDGGILAYIGKQPK' A
#
# COMPACT_ATOMS: atom_id res chain seq x y z
N ASP A 1 -12.03 -0.81 5.76
CA ASP A 1 -11.17 -1.60 6.66
C ASP A 1 -9.74 -1.74 6.16
N ASP A 2 -9.52 -2.09 4.89
CA ASP A 2 -8.17 -2.33 4.35
C ASP A 2 -7.20 -1.13 4.42
N LEU A 3 -7.72 0.09 4.47
CA LEU A 3 -6.90 1.31 4.62
C LEU A 3 -6.59 1.67 6.07
N THR A 4 -7.35 1.14 7.04
CA THR A 4 -7.22 1.52 8.44
C THR A 4 -5.87 1.10 9.01
N GLY A 5 -5.44 -0.14 8.76
CA GLY A 5 -4.12 -0.63 9.18
C GLY A 5 -2.96 0.17 8.58
N PRO A 6 -2.89 0.33 7.25
CA PRO A 6 -1.87 1.14 6.59
C PRO A 6 -1.83 2.61 7.05
N ALA A 7 -2.99 3.23 7.27
CA ALA A 7 -3.07 4.59 7.80
C ALA A 7 -2.52 4.67 9.24
N ILE A 8 -2.89 3.72 10.11
CA ILE A 8 -2.36 3.65 11.48
C ILE A 8 -0.84 3.40 11.46
N PHE A 9 -0.36 2.52 10.58
CA PHE A 9 1.07 2.26 10.41
C PHE A 9 1.84 3.54 10.10
N LEU A 10 1.42 4.28 9.08
CA LEU A 10 2.06 5.55 8.68
C LEU A 10 1.92 6.67 9.72
N ALA A 11 0.89 6.62 10.57
CA ALA A 11 0.72 7.58 11.67
C ALA A 11 1.46 7.18 12.96
N SER A 12 2.03 5.97 13.02
CA SER A 12 2.65 5.42 14.23
C SER A 12 4.17 5.53 14.21
N GLU A 13 4.78 5.40 15.39
CA GLU A 13 6.24 5.35 15.55
C GLU A 13 6.91 4.19 14.79
N ALA A 14 6.15 3.14 14.44
CA ALA A 14 6.65 2.04 13.63
C ALA A 14 7.12 2.49 12.22
N SER A 15 6.71 3.68 11.79
CA SER A 15 7.07 4.26 10.49
C SER A 15 8.08 5.42 10.57
N ASN A 16 8.74 5.65 11.72
CA ASN A 16 9.65 6.79 11.93
C ASN A 16 10.80 6.92 10.92
N PHE A 17 11.14 5.85 10.20
CA PHE A 17 12.17 5.85 9.16
C PHE A 17 11.60 5.74 7.73
N VAL A 18 10.29 5.91 7.56
CA VAL A 18 9.59 5.88 6.27
C VAL A 18 9.14 7.29 5.93
N ASN A 19 9.82 7.94 4.98
CA ASN A 19 9.48 9.30 4.53
C ASN A 19 9.54 9.39 3.01
N GLY A 20 8.68 10.22 2.42
CA GLY A 20 8.57 10.40 0.96
C GLY A 20 8.10 9.16 0.20
N HIS A 21 7.66 8.12 0.90
CA HIS A 21 7.20 6.86 0.32
C HIS A 21 5.68 6.88 0.10
N ILE A 22 5.23 6.42 -1.07
CA ILE A 22 3.80 6.23 -1.38
C ILE A 22 3.46 4.75 -1.18
N LEU A 23 2.67 4.47 -0.14
CA LEU A 23 2.20 3.13 0.16
C LEU A 23 0.89 2.83 -0.59
N TYR A 24 0.98 2.00 -1.63
CA TYR A 24 -0.19 1.54 -2.37
C TYR A 24 -0.86 0.36 -1.64
N VAL A 25 -2.18 0.43 -1.53
CA VAL A 25 -3.03 -0.58 -0.87
C VAL A 25 -4.18 -0.93 -1.81
N ASP A 26 -3.86 -1.64 -2.89
CA ASP A 26 -4.79 -1.89 -4.01
C ASP A 26 -4.95 -3.39 -4.33
N GLY A 27 -4.40 -4.28 -3.49
CA GLY A 27 -4.42 -5.73 -3.73
C GLY A 27 -3.52 -6.18 -4.88
N GLY A 28 -2.57 -5.35 -5.32
CA GLY A 28 -1.59 -5.69 -6.37
C GLY A 28 -1.99 -5.28 -7.78
N ILE A 29 -3.02 -4.44 -7.95
CA ILE A 29 -3.50 -3.99 -9.26
C ILE A 29 -2.40 -3.24 -10.02
N LEU A 30 -1.70 -2.32 -9.38
CA LEU A 30 -0.60 -1.57 -10.00
C LEU A 30 0.63 -2.42 -10.31
N ALA A 31 0.80 -3.54 -9.62
CA ALA A 31 1.85 -4.52 -9.91
C ALA A 31 1.47 -5.47 -11.06
N TYR A 32 0.25 -5.37 -11.59
CA TYR A 32 -0.30 -6.28 -12.56
C TYR A 32 -0.44 -5.63 -13.95
N ILE A 33 0.25 -6.20 -14.95
CA ILE A 33 0.19 -5.72 -16.35
C ILE A 33 -1.15 -6.04 -17.04
N GLY A 34 -1.99 -6.89 -16.44
CA GLY A 34 -3.30 -7.28 -16.96
C GLY A 34 -3.43 -8.80 -17.19
N LYS A 35 -4.69 -9.28 -17.21
CA LYS A 35 -5.03 -10.68 -17.48
C LYS A 35 -4.91 -10.92 -18.97
N GLN A 36 -3.98 -11.77 -19.39
CA GLN A 36 -4.00 -12.28 -20.75
C GLN A 36 -5.37 -12.95 -20.97
N PRO A 37 -6.18 -12.44 -21.92
CA PRO A 37 -7.45 -13.08 -22.22
C PRO A 37 -7.15 -14.52 -22.69
N LYS A 38 -7.97 -15.48 -22.24
CA LYS A 38 -8.05 -16.77 -22.90
C LYS A 38 -8.86 -16.61 -24.18
#